data_AF-A0A351F949-F1
#
_entry.id   AF-A0A351F949-F1
#
_cell.length_a   1.000
_cell.length_b   1.000
_cell.length_c   1.000
_cell.angle_alpha   90.00
_cell.angle_beta   90.00
_cell.angle_gamma   90.00
#
_symmetry.space_group_name_H-M   'P 1'
#
loop_
_entity.id
_entity.type
_entity.pdbx_description
1 polymer ?
#
loop_
_entity_poly.entity_id
_entity_poly.type
_entity_poly.pdbx_seq_one_letter_code
_entity_poly.pdbx_strand_id
1 'polypeptide(L)'
;ANGTVTSIANGIASSNQKQTEENKSFSGGRASDGTSASTFVLPANLSSAGVKSASITKNGSGYKVVITLVSESCGHNTKPPYNASCAWPLDINEVAGALNGFAEITKAQFDYPGTMLTANIDAAGRVSYVRVDMPLTVKDGTGVVTKNIPGVKGMVITASAHGKWVCTHTMSF
;
A
#
# COMPACT_ATOMS: atom_id res chain seq x y z
N ALA A 1 -24.23 23.71 1.67
CA ALA A 1 -23.36 22.90 2.54
C ALA A 1 -22.82 21.66 1.82
N ASN A 2 -23.67 20.80 1.25
CA ASN A 2 -23.24 19.54 0.59
C ASN A 2 -22.26 19.73 -0.58
N GLY A 3 -22.44 20.74 -1.44
CA GLY A 3 -21.54 20.97 -2.58
C GLY A 3 -20.07 21.22 -2.19
N THR A 4 -19.82 21.88 -1.06
CA THR A 4 -18.45 22.13 -0.56
C THR A 4 -17.80 20.84 -0.07
N VAL A 5 -18.53 20.01 0.68
CA VAL A 5 -18.04 18.70 1.17
C VAL A 5 -17.71 17.78 0.00
N THR A 6 -18.59 17.70 -1.01
CA THR A 6 -18.36 16.90 -2.22
C THR A 6 -17.13 17.37 -2.99
N SER A 7 -16.93 18.69 -3.14
CA SER A 7 -15.77 19.22 -3.86
C SER A 7 -14.44 18.88 -3.18
N ILE A 8 -14.39 18.94 -1.85
CA ILE A 8 -13.19 18.60 -1.05
C ILE A 8 -12.91 17.10 -1.12
N ALA A 9 -13.94 16.26 -0.93
CA ALA A 9 -13.81 14.81 -1.01
C ALA A 9 -13.30 14.35 -2.39
N ASN A 10 -13.83 14.94 -3.48
CA ASN A 10 -13.39 14.65 -4.84
C ASN A 10 -11.93 15.09 -5.09
N GLY A 11 -11.52 16.24 -4.54
CA GLY A 11 -10.14 16.69 -4.61
C GLY A 11 -9.17 15.69 -3.96
N ILE A 12 -9.49 15.24 -2.74
CA ILE A 12 -8.69 14.24 -2.02
C ILE A 12 -8.63 12.92 -2.79
N ALA A 13 -9.77 12.42 -3.28
CA ALA A 13 -9.81 11.20 -4.07
C ALA A 13 -8.93 11.31 -5.33
N SER A 14 -9.01 12.42 -6.06
CA SER A 14 -8.24 12.64 -7.28
C SER A 14 -6.72 12.70 -7.05
N SER A 15 -6.29 13.23 -5.90
CA SER A 15 -4.87 13.29 -5.53
C SER A 15 -4.29 11.93 -5.15
N ASN A 16 -5.10 11.02 -4.63
CA ASN A 16 -4.67 9.71 -4.12
C ASN A 16 -4.90 8.55 -5.12
N GLN A 17 -5.52 8.80 -6.28
CA GLN A 17 -5.79 7.79 -7.31
C GLN A 17 -4.65 7.60 -8.32
N LYS A 18 -3.58 8.39 -8.27
CA LYS A 18 -2.53 8.36 -9.29
C LYS A 18 -1.51 7.26 -9.04
N GLN A 19 -1.27 6.44 -10.06
CA GLN A 19 -0.08 5.58 -10.12
C GLN A 19 1.14 6.49 -10.29
N THR A 20 2.07 6.41 -9.33
CA THR A 20 3.35 7.10 -9.40
C THR A 20 4.40 6.11 -9.90
N GLU A 21 5.13 6.48 -10.94
CA GLU A 21 6.29 5.73 -11.41
C GLU A 21 7.55 6.53 -11.10
N GLU A 22 8.48 5.92 -10.37
CA GLU A 22 9.79 6.49 -10.08
C GLU A 22 10.87 5.54 -10.61
N ASN A 23 11.85 6.08 -11.32
CA ASN A 23 13.04 5.35 -11.74
C ASN A 23 14.24 5.90 -10.97
N LYS A 24 14.97 5.01 -10.29
CA LYS A 24 16.16 5.36 -9.52
C LYS A 24 17.31 4.42 -9.86
N SER A 25 18.49 4.99 -10.04
CA SER A 25 19.74 4.23 -10.18
C SER A 25 20.57 4.36 -8.92
N PHE A 26 21.19 3.26 -8.49
CA PHE A 26 22.00 3.22 -7.29
C PHE A 26 23.43 2.79 -7.65
N SER A 27 24.41 3.52 -7.14
CA SER A 27 25.82 3.13 -7.18
C SER A 27 26.34 3.03 -5.75
N GLY A 28 26.96 1.90 -5.40
CA GLY A 28 27.37 1.62 -4.01
C GLY A 28 26.21 1.63 -3.01
N GLY A 29 24.99 1.30 -3.46
CA GLY A 29 23.79 1.29 -2.62
C GLY A 29 23.11 2.64 -2.38
N ARG A 30 23.56 3.72 -3.05
CA ARG A 30 22.95 5.06 -2.95
C ARG A 30 22.67 5.67 -4.31
N ALA A 31 21.58 6.43 -4.39
CA ALA A 31 21.26 7.27 -5.54
C ALA A 31 22.01 8.60 -5.48
N SER A 32 21.97 9.36 -6.57
CA SER A 32 22.64 10.68 -6.69
C SER A 32 22.14 11.72 -5.70
N ASP A 33 20.90 11.60 -5.23
CA ASP A 33 20.29 12.47 -4.21
C ASP A 33 20.53 11.99 -2.77
N GLY A 34 21.35 10.93 -2.60
CA GLY A 34 21.67 10.35 -1.29
C GLY A 34 20.68 9.30 -0.80
N THR A 35 19.59 9.05 -1.54
CA THR A 35 18.60 8.04 -1.16
C THR A 35 19.21 6.63 -1.13
N SER A 36 18.97 5.89 -0.05
CA SER A 36 19.44 4.51 0.11
C SER A 36 18.61 3.55 -0.75
N ALA A 37 19.25 2.61 -1.44
CA ALA A 37 18.57 1.55 -2.19
C ALA A 37 17.56 0.77 -1.32
N SER A 38 17.84 0.63 -0.02
CA SER A 38 16.96 -0.06 0.94
C SER A 38 15.57 0.55 1.06
N THR A 39 15.37 1.82 0.67
CA THR A 39 14.05 2.47 0.66
C THR A 39 13.17 2.00 -0.50
N PHE A 40 13.78 1.40 -1.54
CA PHE A 40 13.12 0.85 -2.72
C PHE A 40 13.07 -0.69 -2.69
N VAL A 41 13.58 -1.32 -1.64
CA VAL A 41 13.50 -2.77 -1.49
C VAL A 41 12.37 -3.08 -0.52
N LEU A 42 11.51 -4.01 -0.91
CA LEU A 42 10.44 -4.47 -0.03
C LEU A 42 11.01 -5.02 1.28
N PRO A 43 10.28 -4.89 2.40
CA PRO A 43 10.60 -5.62 3.62
C PRO A 43 10.73 -7.11 3.31
N ALA A 44 11.70 -7.78 3.94
CA ALA A 44 12.01 -9.18 3.67
C ALA A 44 11.94 -10.03 4.94
N ASN A 45 10.87 -9.88 5.73
CA ASN A 45 10.67 -10.64 6.97
C ASN A 45 9.39 -11.47 6.93
N LEU A 46 9.18 -12.19 5.83
CA LEU A 46 7.99 -12.99 5.59
C LEU A 46 7.78 -14.03 6.70
N SER A 47 6.67 -13.91 7.43
CA SER A 47 6.25 -14.90 8.43
C SER A 47 5.63 -16.13 7.75
N SER A 48 6.06 -17.33 8.12
CA SER A 48 5.50 -18.58 7.62
C SER A 48 4.00 -18.73 7.93
N ALA A 49 3.54 -18.20 9.07
CA ALA A 49 2.13 -18.17 9.44
C ALA A 49 1.29 -17.27 8.52
N GLY A 50 1.94 -16.28 7.88
CA GLY A 50 1.31 -15.38 6.93
C GLY A 50 1.17 -15.96 5.53
N VAL A 51 1.77 -17.11 5.22
CA VAL A 51 1.78 -17.70 3.87
C VAL A 51 0.62 -18.67 3.71
N LYS A 52 -0.27 -18.38 2.75
CA LYS A 52 -1.34 -19.29 2.32
C LYS A 52 -0.85 -20.33 1.34
N SER A 53 -0.02 -19.93 0.39
CA SER A 53 0.57 -20.81 -0.63
C SER A 53 1.85 -20.22 -1.20
N ALA A 54 2.76 -21.08 -1.64
CA ALA A 54 3.95 -20.71 -2.38
C ALA A 54 4.14 -21.66 -3.56
N SER A 55 4.66 -21.15 -4.67
CA SER A 55 5.00 -21.94 -5.84
C SER A 55 6.28 -21.42 -6.48
N ILE A 56 7.03 -22.34 -7.09
CA ILE A 56 8.23 -22.05 -7.86
C ILE A 56 8.08 -22.78 -9.19
N THR A 57 8.27 -22.03 -10.28
CA THR A 57 8.19 -22.57 -11.64
C THR A 57 9.41 -22.13 -12.43
N LYS A 58 9.88 -22.97 -13.36
CA LYS A 58 10.98 -22.60 -14.24
C LYS A 58 10.54 -21.44 -15.14
N ASN A 59 11.40 -20.43 -15.29
CA ASN A 59 11.15 -19.27 -16.13
C ASN A 59 12.43 -18.95 -16.92
N GLY A 60 12.51 -19.43 -18.16
CA GLY A 60 13.74 -19.40 -18.96
C GLY A 60 14.87 -20.19 -18.30
N SER A 61 16.02 -19.53 -18.09
CA SER A 61 17.17 -20.09 -17.38
C SER A 61 17.09 -19.92 -15.85
N GLY A 62 16.06 -19.22 -15.34
CA GLY A 62 15.84 -18.97 -13.92
C GLY A 62 14.50 -19.50 -13.42
N TYR A 63 13.93 -18.81 -12.43
CA TYR A 63 12.71 -19.22 -11.74
C TYR A 63 11.75 -18.06 -11.54
N LYS A 64 10.45 -18.38 -11.55
CA LYS A 64 9.39 -17.50 -11.06
C LYS A 64 8.89 -18.05 -9.74
N VAL A 65 8.93 -17.22 -8.71
CA VAL A 65 8.39 -17.49 -7.37
C VAL A 65 7.09 -16.72 -7.21
N VAL A 66 6.05 -17.38 -6.74
CA VAL A 66 4.77 -16.73 -6.38
C VAL A 66 4.38 -17.16 -4.98
N ILE A 67 4.17 -16.17 -4.11
CA ILE A 67 3.72 -16.36 -2.72
C ILE A 67 2.39 -15.64 -2.58
N THR A 68 1.40 -16.30 -2.00
CA THR A 68 0.12 -15.70 -1.63
C THR A 68 0.00 -15.70 -0.12
N LEU A 69 -0.31 -14.55 0.46
CA LEU A 69 -0.55 -14.41 1.89
C LEU A 69 -1.95 -14.86 2.28
N VAL A 70 -2.12 -15.20 3.56
CA VAL A 70 -3.44 -15.38 4.18
C VAL A 70 -4.21 -14.05 4.17
N SER A 71 -5.53 -14.15 4.29
CA SER A 71 -6.35 -12.96 4.55
C SER A 71 -6.07 -12.46 5.95
N GLU A 72 -5.97 -11.15 6.13
CA GLU A 72 -5.88 -10.53 7.45
C GLU A 72 -6.54 -9.15 7.46
N SER A 73 -6.84 -8.67 8.67
CA SER A 73 -7.47 -7.39 8.90
C SER A 73 -6.76 -6.62 10.00
N CYS A 74 -6.80 -5.30 9.93
CA CYS A 74 -6.33 -4.42 11.00
C CYS A 74 -7.23 -3.19 11.13
N GLY A 75 -7.11 -2.49 12.27
CA GLY A 75 -7.80 -1.24 12.49
C GLY A 75 -7.03 -0.06 11.87
N HIS A 76 -7.67 1.09 11.77
CA HIS A 76 -7.03 2.30 11.24
C HIS A 76 -5.73 2.70 11.96
N ASN A 77 -5.60 2.40 13.25
CA ASN A 77 -4.45 2.73 14.08
C ASN A 77 -3.43 1.58 14.23
N THR A 78 -3.61 0.46 13.52
CA THR A 78 -2.70 -0.69 13.57
C THR A 78 -2.28 -1.13 12.17
N LYS A 79 -1.16 -1.85 12.07
CA LYS A 79 -0.66 -2.40 10.81
C LYS A 79 -0.94 -3.91 10.73
N PRO A 80 -1.28 -4.45 9.55
CA PRO A 80 -1.52 -5.88 9.37
C PRO A 80 -0.18 -6.64 9.45
N PRO A 81 0.03 -7.56 10.40
CA PRO A 81 1.35 -8.11 10.70
C PRO A 81 1.97 -8.89 9.53
N TYR A 82 1.19 -9.64 8.74
CA TYR A 82 1.77 -10.45 7.67
C TYR A 82 2.11 -9.62 6.42
N ASN A 83 1.24 -8.71 6.03
CA ASN A 83 1.42 -7.78 4.93
C ASN A 83 2.56 -6.79 5.24
N ALA A 84 2.58 -6.19 6.43
CA ALA A 84 3.66 -5.27 6.82
C ALA A 84 5.04 -5.94 6.89
N SER A 85 5.10 -7.26 7.02
CA SER A 85 6.36 -8.01 7.07
C SER A 85 7.06 -8.14 5.71
N CYS A 86 6.32 -7.98 4.61
CA CYS A 86 6.82 -8.24 3.26
C CYS A 86 6.31 -7.29 2.16
N ALA A 87 5.51 -6.29 2.54
CA ALA A 87 4.92 -5.29 1.66
C ALA A 87 4.73 -3.97 2.41
N TRP A 88 4.19 -2.96 1.71
CA TRP A 88 3.85 -1.65 2.28
C TRP A 88 2.32 -1.49 2.33
N PRO A 89 1.64 -2.04 3.36
CA PRO A 89 0.21 -1.81 3.57
C PRO A 89 -0.11 -0.32 3.72
N LEU A 90 -1.37 0.05 3.47
CA LEU A 90 -1.83 1.44 3.54
C LEU A 90 -1.47 2.04 4.91
N ASP A 91 -0.77 3.17 4.90
CA ASP A 91 -0.55 3.98 6.10
C ASP A 91 -1.63 5.07 6.16
N ILE A 92 -2.56 4.95 7.11
CA ILE A 92 -3.68 5.90 7.22
C ILE A 92 -3.20 7.32 7.52
N ASN A 93 -1.99 7.50 8.06
CA ASN A 93 -1.46 8.83 8.36
C ASN A 93 -1.16 9.62 7.08
N GLU A 94 -0.78 8.95 5.99
CA GLU A 94 -0.62 9.60 4.68
C GLU A 94 -1.96 10.11 4.16
N VAL A 95 -3.02 9.30 4.30
CA VAL A 95 -4.39 9.69 3.95
C VAL A 95 -4.87 10.84 4.84
N ALA A 96 -4.62 10.79 6.15
CA ALA A 96 -4.97 11.85 7.09
C ALA A 96 -4.26 13.17 6.75
N GLY A 97 -2.99 13.11 6.33
CA GLY A 97 -2.27 14.26 5.77
C GLY A 97 -2.98 14.86 4.56
N ALA A 98 -3.48 14.03 3.65
CA ALA A 98 -4.24 14.48 2.48
C ALA A 98 -5.58 15.15 2.83
N LEU A 99 -6.18 14.83 3.99
CA LEU A 99 -7.39 15.51 4.48
C LEU A 99 -7.12 16.97 4.90
N ASN A 100 -5.86 17.37 5.13
CA ASN A 100 -5.45 18.74 5.45
C ASN A 100 -6.33 19.41 6.53
N GLY A 101 -6.62 18.66 7.61
CA GLY A 101 -7.45 19.13 8.72
C GLY A 101 -8.94 19.33 8.38
N PHE A 102 -9.43 18.82 7.24
CA PHE A 102 -10.85 18.83 6.90
C PHE A 102 -11.65 17.91 7.82
N ALA A 103 -11.19 16.66 7.93
CA ALA A 103 -11.78 15.64 8.76
C ALA A 103 -10.69 14.81 9.44
N GLU A 104 -11.05 14.22 10.57
CA GLU A 104 -10.25 13.23 11.28
C GLU A 104 -10.88 11.86 11.08
N ILE A 105 -10.06 10.85 10.75
CA ILE A 105 -10.52 9.46 10.63
C ILE A 105 -10.53 8.87 12.04
N THR A 106 -11.70 8.44 12.50
CA THR A 106 -11.91 7.94 13.87
C THR A 106 -12.10 6.43 13.93
N LYS A 107 -12.47 5.81 12.81
CA LYS A 107 -12.60 4.35 12.67
C LYS A 107 -12.40 3.95 11.22
N ALA A 108 -11.73 2.84 10.99
CA ALA A 108 -11.80 2.07 9.76
C ALA A 108 -11.28 0.66 10.05
N GLN A 109 -11.74 -0.31 9.28
CA GLN A 109 -11.16 -1.64 9.20
C GLN A 109 -10.55 -1.82 7.81
N PHE A 110 -9.28 -2.22 7.76
CA PHE A 110 -8.58 -2.56 6.54
C PHE A 110 -8.50 -4.07 6.41
N ASP A 111 -9.10 -4.60 5.35
CA ASP A 111 -9.10 -6.02 5.02
C ASP A 111 -8.21 -6.27 3.81
N TYR A 112 -7.21 -7.13 3.99
CA TYR A 112 -6.28 -7.59 2.95
C TYR A 112 -6.62 -9.05 2.63
N PRO A 113 -7.42 -9.34 1.57
CA PRO A 113 -7.97 -10.68 1.34
C PRO A 113 -6.96 -11.72 0.83
N GLY A 114 -5.74 -11.30 0.48
CA GLY A 114 -4.68 -12.18 0.01
C GLY A 114 -3.72 -11.45 -0.91
N THR A 115 -2.62 -10.96 -0.34
CA THR A 115 -1.56 -10.28 -1.10
C THR A 115 -0.71 -11.28 -1.84
N MET A 116 -0.36 -10.96 -3.08
CA MET A 116 0.46 -11.81 -3.93
C MET A 116 1.81 -11.15 -4.20
N LEU A 117 2.88 -11.86 -3.84
CA LEU A 117 4.26 -11.52 -4.15
C LEU A 117 4.70 -12.38 -5.33
N THR A 118 5.15 -11.75 -6.41
CA THR A 118 5.75 -12.42 -7.57
C THR A 118 7.18 -11.96 -7.72
N ALA A 119 8.13 -12.88 -7.81
CA ALA A 119 9.53 -12.56 -8.09
C ALA A 119 10.07 -13.39 -9.26
N ASN A 120 10.90 -12.79 -10.10
CA ASN A 120 11.73 -13.52 -11.05
C ASN A 120 13.16 -13.55 -10.55
N ILE A 121 13.73 -14.76 -10.51
CA ILE A 121 15.11 -15.03 -10.14
C ILE A 121 15.83 -15.44 -11.42
N ASP A 122 16.94 -14.78 -11.74
CA ASP A 122 17.75 -15.09 -12.91
C ASP A 122 18.62 -16.35 -12.71
N ALA A 123 19.36 -16.75 -13.75
CA ALA A 123 20.23 -17.92 -13.70
C ALA A 123 21.37 -17.81 -12.68
N ALA A 124 21.72 -16.59 -12.26
CA ALA A 124 22.73 -16.32 -11.24
C ALA A 124 22.15 -16.25 -9.83
N GLY A 125 20.85 -16.50 -9.66
CA GLY A 125 20.17 -16.46 -8.35
C GLY A 125 19.79 -15.05 -7.90
N ARG A 126 19.83 -14.04 -8.77
CA ARG A 126 19.50 -12.65 -8.45
C ARG A 126 18.04 -12.35 -8.73
N VAL A 127 17.40 -11.56 -7.88
CA VAL A 127 16.03 -11.08 -8.10
C VAL A 127 16.04 -9.97 -9.15
N SER A 128 15.50 -10.25 -10.34
CA SER A 128 15.44 -9.30 -11.47
C SER A 128 14.11 -8.55 -11.56
N TYR A 129 13.08 -9.08 -10.91
CA TYR A 129 11.75 -8.49 -10.91
C TYR A 129 11.03 -8.86 -9.62
N VAL A 130 10.31 -7.90 -9.05
CA VAL A 130 9.33 -8.14 -8.01
C VAL A 130 8.05 -7.41 -8.31
N ARG A 131 6.91 -8.06 -8.10
CA ARG A 131 5.60 -7.44 -8.12
C ARG A 131 4.82 -7.83 -6.88
N VAL A 132 4.20 -6.83 -6.26
CA VAL A 132 3.26 -6.99 -5.16
C VAL A 132 1.89 -6.56 -5.64
N ASP A 133 0.93 -7.47 -5.59
CA ASP A 133 -0.48 -7.20 -5.79
C ASP A 133 -1.17 -7.28 -4.43
N MET A 134 -1.50 -6.14 -3.84
CA MET A 134 -2.09 -6.04 -2.51
C MET A 134 -3.53 -5.49 -2.62
N PRO A 135 -4.53 -6.37 -2.74
CA PRO A 135 -5.93 -5.95 -2.68
C PRO A 135 -6.26 -5.41 -1.28
N LEU A 136 -7.12 -4.40 -1.23
CA LEU A 136 -7.58 -3.75 -0.01
C LEU A 136 -9.08 -3.52 -0.08
N THR A 137 -9.77 -3.86 1.01
CA THR A 137 -11.12 -3.39 1.27
C THR A 137 -11.13 -2.60 2.58
N VAL A 138 -11.70 -1.40 2.55
CA VAL A 138 -11.91 -0.55 3.71
C VAL A 138 -13.37 -0.64 4.11
N LYS A 139 -13.65 -1.11 5.32
CA LYS A 139 -14.99 -1.18 5.92
C LYS A 139 -15.10 -0.23 7.09
N ASP A 140 -16.34 0.13 7.41
CA ASP A 140 -16.71 0.95 8.57
C ASP A 140 -15.88 2.24 8.71
N GLY A 141 -15.44 2.80 7.57
CA GLY A 141 -14.69 4.04 7.55
C GLY A 141 -15.56 5.14 8.11
N THR A 142 -15.13 5.75 9.20
CA THR A 142 -15.82 6.83 9.90
C THR A 142 -14.84 7.95 10.14
N GLY A 143 -15.27 9.18 9.87
CA GLY A 143 -14.53 10.37 10.23
C GLY A 143 -15.45 11.49 10.70
N VAL A 144 -14.86 12.47 11.36
CA VAL A 144 -15.56 13.66 11.86
C VAL A 144 -14.98 14.89 11.20
N VAL A 145 -15.84 15.76 10.67
CA VAL A 145 -15.40 17.06 10.12
C VAL A 145 -14.89 17.92 11.26
N THR A 146 -13.59 18.23 11.25
CA THR A 146 -12.94 19.03 12.29
C THR A 146 -12.82 20.50 11.88
N LYS A 147 -12.79 20.78 10.57
CA LYS A 147 -12.72 22.15 10.04
C LYS A 147 -13.95 22.96 10.41
N ASN A 148 -13.74 24.21 10.84
CA ASN A 148 -14.81 25.11 11.27
C ASN A 148 -15.60 25.68 10.07
N ILE A 149 -16.41 24.84 9.43
CA ILE A 149 -17.30 25.22 8.34
C ILE A 149 -18.73 25.28 8.90
N PRO A 150 -19.45 26.41 8.76
CA PRO A 150 -20.82 26.55 9.25
C PRO A 150 -21.74 25.43 8.77
N GLY A 151 -22.46 24.82 9.71
CA GLY A 151 -23.44 23.77 9.43
C GLY A 151 -22.85 22.38 9.14
N VAL A 152 -21.52 22.20 9.14
CA VAL A 152 -20.91 20.87 8.90
C VAL A 152 -19.80 20.47 9.87
N LYS A 153 -19.30 21.37 10.74
CA LYS A 153 -18.38 20.97 11.82
C LYS A 153 -19.04 19.94 12.73
N GLY A 154 -18.32 18.86 13.05
CA GLY A 154 -18.81 17.76 13.86
C GLY A 154 -19.70 16.76 13.11
N MET A 155 -19.96 16.97 11.81
CA MET A 155 -20.65 15.96 11.01
C MET A 155 -19.84 14.67 10.94
N VAL A 156 -20.52 13.56 11.16
CA VAL A 156 -19.98 12.22 10.94
C VAL A 156 -20.09 11.88 9.46
N ILE A 157 -18.98 11.45 8.89
CA ILE A 157 -18.89 10.98 7.51
C ILE A 157 -18.57 9.49 7.56
N THR A 158 -19.34 8.69 6.84
CA THR A 158 -19.07 7.27 6.66
C THR A 158 -18.63 6.98 5.23
N ALA A 159 -17.64 6.12 5.06
CA ALA A 159 -17.13 5.71 3.76
C ALA A 159 -16.70 4.23 3.77
N SER A 160 -16.83 3.62 2.61
CA SER A 160 -16.22 2.33 2.27
C SER A 160 -15.42 2.50 0.99
N ALA A 161 -14.30 1.78 0.88
CA ALA A 161 -13.48 1.82 -0.31
C ALA A 161 -13.01 0.41 -0.69
N HIS A 162 -12.88 0.17 -1.98
CA HIS A 162 -12.22 -1.01 -2.51
C HIS A 162 -11.10 -0.53 -3.39
N GLY A 163 -9.93 -1.13 -3.22
CA GLY A 163 -8.74 -0.73 -3.92
C GLY A 163 -7.77 -1.88 -4.09
N LYS A 164 -6.74 -1.61 -4.86
CA LYS A 164 -5.61 -2.50 -5.00
C LYS A 164 -4.37 -1.65 -5.13
N TRP A 165 -3.40 -1.91 -4.28
CA TRP A 165 -2.07 -1.36 -4.46
C TRP A 165 -1.24 -2.35 -5.27
N VAL A 166 -0.57 -1.84 -6.29
CA VAL A 166 0.36 -2.62 -7.11
C VAL A 166 1.70 -1.92 -7.09
N CYS A 167 2.74 -2.65 -6.75
CA CYS A 167 4.11 -2.16 -6.82
C CYS A 167 4.92 -3.13 -7.65
N THR A 168 5.73 -2.59 -8.55
CA THR A 168 6.60 -3.36 -9.43
C THR A 168 8.00 -2.79 -9.37
N HIS A 169 8.98 -3.64 -9.06
CA HIS A 169 10.39 -3.32 -9.13
C HIS A 169 11.02 -4.15 -10.24
N THR A 170 11.78 -3.49 -11.11
CA THR A 170 12.61 -4.15 -12.10
C THR A 170 14.05 -3.81 -11.80
N MET A 171 14.89 -4.84 -11.70
CA MET A 171 16.32 -4.69 -11.42
C MET A 171 17.11 -5.15 -12.64
N SER A 172 17.97 -4.26 -13.13
CA SER A 172 18.99 -4.56 -14.14
C SER A 172 20.35 -4.69 -13.45
N PHE A 173 21.12 -5.70 -13.83
CA PHE A 173 22.45 -6.00 -13.28
C PHE A 173 23.49 -6.09 -14.39
#